data_AF-A0A2E7EJA7-F1
#
_entry.id   AF-A0A2E7EJA7-F1
#
_cell.length_a   1.000
_cell.length_b   1.000
_cell.length_c   1.000
_cell.angle_alpha   90.00
_cell.angle_beta   90.00
_cell.angle_gamma   90.00
#
_symmetry.space_group_name_H-M   'P 1'
#
loop_
_entity.id
_entity.type
_entity.pdbx_description
1 polymer ?
#
loop_
_entity_poly.entity_id
_entity_poly.type
_entity_poly.pdbx_seq_one_letter_code
_entity_poly.pdbx_strand_id
1 'polypeptide(L)'
;MTRNSVRKKMSNRRGLKLFKGFLALNRVASVICCIAVLVIGPVAEISAARITWTGEAGDNVWDNEENWSSGSVPGRNDIAILNGPDAGSRKGPIIADGDNLKVKELIADEGRPLVTMTGGKLEVTGFGARWADASGANASFKMSGGEIDFTGTGILNLGWQSRVDPVRSSRGMWEMTGGEVTVKGLEAGVSGNGGIGMIDLHGGTLNVGISRGGLTIRNRSKMDITEGKLVLTGDQKSKVEGYIDDRLIVGYGGKAELAINVSGGKTTVTAIDPNPSVPGDFNEDGILDAEDLDLQAAAFGGNNADFDLNSDNKVNFADRLVWVNDLKNTWIGDSNLDGKFDSTDFVLVLTAGRYDTFFPAGWTEGDWDGNRLFNSGDFVAALQAGGYDQGPRAAVAAVPEPSSLMLIAFGLMALVLGRRRR
;
A
#
# COMPACT_ATOMS: atom_id res chain seq x y z
N MET A 1 -94.66 10.78 -5.80
CA MET A 1 -94.64 10.92 -4.32
C MET A 1 -93.26 11.44 -3.96
N THR A 2 -92.99 12.58 -3.33
CA THR A 2 -93.69 13.73 -2.72
C THR A 2 -92.49 14.58 -2.23
N ARG A 3 -92.37 15.91 -2.23
CA ARG A 3 -93.24 17.05 -2.51
C ARG A 3 -92.36 18.32 -2.35
N ASN A 4 -92.67 19.38 -3.13
CA ASN A 4 -92.77 20.80 -2.71
C ASN A 4 -91.54 21.59 -2.19
N SER A 5 -91.44 22.91 -2.30
CA SER A 5 -92.25 23.94 -2.98
C SER A 5 -91.50 25.28 -2.97
N VAL A 6 -91.86 26.12 -3.94
CA VAL A 6 -91.49 27.52 -4.18
C VAL A 6 -92.09 28.50 -3.14
N ARG A 7 -91.39 29.62 -2.88
CA ARG A 7 -91.84 31.05 -2.72
C ARG A 7 -90.99 31.75 -1.64
N LYS A 8 -90.22 32.80 -1.93
CA LYS A 8 -90.52 34.20 -2.36
C LYS A 8 -91.11 35.09 -1.25
N LYS A 9 -90.37 36.19 -0.99
CA LYS A 9 -90.76 37.59 -0.68
C LYS A 9 -90.52 38.15 0.74
N MET A 10 -89.54 39.07 0.80
CA MET A 10 -89.54 40.45 1.33
C MET A 10 -90.36 40.78 2.59
N SER A 11 -89.69 41.40 3.57
CA SER A 11 -89.75 42.83 3.94
C SER A 11 -89.04 43.00 5.30
N ASN A 12 -88.59 44.12 5.85
CA ASN A 12 -88.16 45.46 5.43
C ASN A 12 -87.86 46.17 6.77
N ARG A 13 -86.65 46.72 6.94
CA ARG A 13 -86.25 47.86 7.80
C ARG A 13 -86.79 47.98 9.25
N ARG A 14 -85.87 48.16 10.20
CA ARG A 14 -85.78 49.31 11.13
C ARG A 14 -84.47 49.23 11.92
N GLY A 15 -83.83 50.39 12.10
CA GLY A 15 -82.45 50.51 12.55
C GLY A 15 -82.22 50.72 14.04
N LEU A 16 -80.92 50.78 14.34
CA LEU A 16 -80.21 51.53 15.38
C LEU A 16 -80.48 51.25 16.88
N LYS A 17 -79.39 50.90 17.55
CA LYS A 17 -78.96 51.17 18.95
C LYS A 17 -78.99 50.03 19.99
N LEU A 18 -77.76 49.66 20.37
CA LEU A 18 -77.19 49.51 21.74
C LEU A 18 -77.81 48.52 22.75
N PHE A 19 -77.05 47.45 23.05
CA PHE A 19 -76.89 46.79 24.36
C PHE A 19 -75.52 46.05 24.32
N LYS A 20 -74.45 46.52 24.98
CA LYS A 20 -74.03 46.41 26.40
C LYS A 20 -73.59 45.01 26.86
N GLY A 21 -72.32 44.93 27.32
CA GLY A 21 -71.71 43.86 28.13
C GLY A 21 -70.75 42.98 27.31
N PHE A 22 -69.44 42.89 27.56
CA PHE A 22 -68.67 43.10 28.78
C PHE A 22 -67.20 43.36 28.41
N LEU A 23 -66.56 44.29 29.11
CA LEU A 23 -65.12 44.55 29.06
C LEU A 23 -64.63 44.61 30.52
N ALA A 24 -63.41 44.12 30.74
CA ALA A 24 -62.56 44.23 31.94
C ALA A 24 -62.69 43.10 32.99
N LEU A 25 -61.63 42.58 33.62
CA LEU A 25 -60.39 43.26 34.06
C LEU A 25 -59.27 42.22 34.42
N ASN A 26 -58.02 42.52 34.00
CA ASN A 26 -56.70 42.27 34.63
C ASN A 26 -56.36 40.99 35.45
N ARG A 27 -55.28 40.27 35.06
CA ARG A 27 -53.94 40.29 35.72
C ARG A 27 -52.94 39.21 35.18
N VAL A 28 -51.72 39.67 34.80
CA VAL A 28 -50.39 38.99 34.86
C VAL A 28 -50.12 37.87 33.82
N ALA A 29 -48.97 37.68 33.15
CA ALA A 29 -47.78 38.45 32.78
C ALA A 29 -46.98 37.58 31.77
N SER A 30 -46.25 38.22 30.85
CA SER A 30 -45.01 37.76 30.20
C SER A 30 -44.96 36.41 29.48
N VAL A 31 -45.03 36.41 28.14
CA VAL A 31 -44.08 35.68 27.28
C VAL A 31 -43.78 36.52 26.04
N ILE A 32 -42.51 36.87 25.89
CA ILE A 32 -41.94 37.64 24.78
C ILE A 32 -42.04 36.81 23.50
N CYS A 33 -42.81 37.26 22.52
CA CYS A 33 -42.77 36.71 21.17
C CYS A 33 -41.69 37.48 20.38
N CYS A 34 -40.43 37.06 20.52
CA CYS A 34 -39.35 37.50 19.64
C CYS A 34 -39.60 36.89 18.26
N ILE A 35 -40.00 37.72 17.30
CA ILE A 35 -39.94 37.40 15.88
C ILE A 35 -38.45 37.28 15.53
N ALA A 36 -37.91 36.07 15.54
CA ALA A 36 -36.67 35.77 14.84
C ALA A 36 -37.00 35.72 13.34
N VAL A 37 -36.80 36.83 12.64
CA VAL A 37 -36.63 36.77 11.18
C VAL A 37 -35.31 36.04 10.95
N LEU A 38 -35.39 34.73 10.75
CA LEU A 38 -34.28 33.94 10.26
C LEU A 38 -34.03 34.42 8.82
N VAL A 39 -33.06 35.32 8.65
CA VAL A 39 -32.53 35.64 7.32
C VAL A 39 -31.81 34.38 6.85
N ILE A 40 -32.54 33.52 6.13
CA ILE A 40 -31.93 32.49 5.29
C ILE A 40 -31.32 33.25 4.11
N GLY A 41 -30.14 33.83 4.33
CA GLY A 41 -29.27 34.21 3.24
C GLY A 41 -28.94 32.94 2.45
N PRO A 42 -28.74 33.01 1.12
CA PRO A 42 -28.22 31.87 0.39
C PRO A 42 -26.92 31.47 1.08
N VAL A 43 -26.85 30.21 1.52
CA VAL A 43 -25.57 29.62 1.92
C VAL A 43 -24.73 29.67 0.66
N ALA A 44 -23.78 30.62 0.60
CA ALA A 44 -22.80 30.63 -0.46
C ALA A 44 -22.11 29.28 -0.39
N GLU A 45 -22.24 28.46 -1.44
CA GLU A 45 -21.38 27.30 -1.59
C GLU A 45 -19.95 27.85 -1.58
N ILE A 46 -19.19 27.56 -0.53
CA ILE A 46 -17.77 27.85 -0.52
C ILE A 46 -17.19 26.95 -1.61
N SER A 47 -16.93 27.53 -2.78
CA SER A 47 -16.22 26.84 -3.85
C SER A 47 -14.86 26.41 -3.31
N ALA A 48 -14.42 25.20 -3.67
CA ALA A 48 -13.12 24.71 -3.26
C ALA A 48 -12.02 25.66 -3.74
N ALA A 49 -11.14 26.10 -2.84
CA ALA A 49 -9.99 26.89 -3.26
C ALA A 49 -9.06 26.00 -4.07
N ARG A 50 -8.53 26.53 -5.17
CA ARG A 50 -7.47 25.87 -5.95
C ARG A 50 -6.14 26.43 -5.47
N ILE A 51 -5.38 25.61 -4.76
CA ILE A 51 -4.12 26.01 -4.12
C ILE A 51 -2.99 25.27 -4.83
N THR A 52 -2.05 26.02 -5.38
CA THR A 52 -1.00 25.49 -6.25
C THR A 52 0.30 25.34 -5.49
N TRP A 53 0.94 24.19 -5.64
CA TRP A 53 2.29 23.94 -5.14
C TRP A 53 3.29 24.82 -5.87
N THR A 54 4.04 25.61 -5.12
CA THR A 54 5.08 26.50 -5.63
C THR A 54 6.47 26.00 -5.29
N GLY A 55 6.65 25.36 -4.14
CA GLY A 55 7.96 24.88 -3.68
C GLY A 55 8.96 26.01 -3.35
N GLU A 56 8.50 27.25 -3.16
CA GLU A 56 9.34 28.45 -2.99
C GLU A 56 10.20 28.40 -1.71
N ALA A 57 9.80 27.64 -0.68
CA ALA A 57 10.61 27.46 0.52
C ALA A 57 11.85 26.59 0.27
N GLY A 58 11.84 25.78 -0.80
CA GLY A 58 12.97 24.94 -1.20
C GLY A 58 13.17 23.67 -0.37
N ASP A 59 12.32 23.39 0.62
CA ASP A 59 12.39 22.20 1.49
C ASP A 59 11.55 21.00 1.00
N ASN A 60 10.65 21.24 0.05
CA ASN A 60 9.65 20.29 -0.45
C ASN A 60 8.68 19.73 0.59
N VAL A 61 8.51 20.37 1.75
CA VAL A 61 7.62 19.87 2.81
C VAL A 61 6.17 20.27 2.52
N TRP A 62 5.24 19.31 2.54
CA TRP A 62 3.81 19.57 2.28
C TRP A 62 3.23 20.61 3.27
N ASP A 63 3.56 20.49 4.56
CA ASP A 63 3.00 21.32 5.63
C ASP A 63 3.64 22.72 5.76
N ASN A 64 4.60 23.06 4.90
CA ASN A 64 5.14 24.42 4.87
C ASN A 64 4.26 25.33 4.00
N GLU A 65 3.57 26.30 4.62
CA GLU A 65 2.69 27.26 3.95
C GLU A 65 3.38 28.09 2.85
N GLU A 66 4.69 28.31 2.96
CA GLU A 66 5.49 29.05 1.97
C GLU A 66 5.59 28.30 0.62
N ASN A 67 5.35 26.98 0.62
CA ASN A 67 5.32 26.18 -0.61
C ASN A 67 3.97 26.22 -1.34
N TRP A 68 3.00 27.01 -0.89
CA TRP A 68 1.66 27.05 -1.46
C TRP A 68 1.27 28.46 -1.91
N SER A 69 0.66 28.57 -3.08
CA SER A 69 0.34 29.84 -3.74
C SER A 69 -0.61 30.75 -2.95
N SER A 70 -1.36 30.19 -2.01
CA SER A 70 -2.27 30.94 -1.13
C SER A 70 -1.62 31.42 0.17
N GLY A 71 -0.37 31.00 0.45
CA GLY A 71 0.25 31.17 1.76
C GLY A 71 -0.43 30.34 2.85
N SER A 72 -1.04 29.20 2.48
CA SER A 72 -1.71 28.29 3.40
C SER A 72 -1.70 26.86 2.86
N VAL A 73 -1.53 25.86 3.73
CA VAL A 73 -1.61 24.44 3.35
C VAL A 73 -3.04 24.10 2.90
N PRO A 74 -3.24 23.35 1.79
CA PRO A 74 -4.56 22.92 1.35
C PRO A 74 -5.25 22.03 2.39
N GLY A 75 -6.51 22.37 2.72
CA GLY A 75 -7.33 21.60 3.64
C GLY A 75 -8.36 20.70 2.95
N ARG A 76 -9.20 20.05 3.75
CA ARG A 76 -10.22 19.08 3.32
C ARG A 76 -11.15 19.58 2.20
N ASN A 77 -11.37 20.88 2.11
CA ASN A 77 -12.27 21.47 1.12
C ASN A 77 -11.55 22.00 -0.11
N ASP A 78 -10.23 21.96 -0.14
CA ASP A 78 -9.39 22.59 -1.15
C ASP A 78 -8.84 21.58 -2.15
N ILE A 79 -8.63 22.06 -3.37
CA ILE A 79 -8.01 21.33 -4.46
C ILE A 79 -6.53 21.68 -4.46
N ALA A 80 -5.67 20.68 -4.23
CA ALA A 80 -4.23 20.84 -4.35
C ALA A 80 -3.81 20.62 -5.82
N ILE A 81 -3.24 21.65 -6.44
CA ILE A 81 -2.64 21.59 -7.77
C ILE A 81 -1.15 21.38 -7.59
N LEU A 82 -0.64 20.28 -8.12
CA LEU A 82 0.71 19.77 -7.91
C LEU A 82 1.59 19.94 -9.14
N ASN A 83 1.12 20.68 -10.14
CA ASN A 83 1.91 21.04 -11.32
C ASN A 83 3.10 21.87 -10.82
N GLY A 84 4.27 21.25 -10.67
CA GLY A 84 5.44 21.91 -10.11
C GLY A 84 5.80 23.21 -10.87
N PRO A 85 6.56 24.12 -10.24
CA PRO A 85 6.82 25.47 -10.77
C PRO A 85 7.57 25.47 -12.12
N ASP A 86 8.32 24.40 -12.42
CA ASP A 86 9.07 24.27 -13.67
C ASP A 86 8.50 23.13 -14.53
N ALA A 87 7.99 23.47 -15.71
CA ALA A 87 7.56 22.53 -16.74
C ALA A 87 8.75 21.66 -17.21
N GLY A 88 9.04 20.58 -16.48
CA GLY A 88 10.15 19.67 -16.75
C GLY A 88 10.91 19.18 -15.52
N SER A 89 10.76 19.84 -14.36
CA SER A 89 11.39 19.38 -13.13
C SER A 89 10.60 18.21 -12.53
N ARG A 90 11.31 17.19 -12.01
CA ARG A 90 10.75 16.09 -11.21
C ARG A 90 10.74 16.48 -9.73
N LYS A 91 10.14 17.63 -9.42
CA LYS A 91 10.03 18.16 -8.06
C LYS A 91 8.55 18.25 -7.66
N GLY A 92 8.30 18.17 -6.37
CA GLY A 92 6.96 18.21 -5.79
C GLY A 92 7.03 17.90 -4.29
N PRO A 93 5.90 17.95 -3.59
CA PRO A 93 5.87 17.79 -2.15
C PRO A 93 6.30 16.40 -1.67
N ILE A 94 6.85 16.38 -0.47
CA ILE A 94 7.13 15.22 0.35
C ILE A 94 6.08 15.17 1.47
N ILE A 95 5.43 14.01 1.60
CA ILE A 95 4.56 13.65 2.73
C ILE A 95 5.36 12.67 3.60
N ALA A 96 5.63 13.07 4.83
CA ALA A 96 6.53 12.39 5.75
C ALA A 96 5.80 11.62 6.86
N ASP A 97 6.55 10.84 7.62
CA ASP A 97 6.04 10.19 8.83
C ASP A 97 5.51 11.22 9.83
N GLY A 98 4.32 10.96 10.36
CA GLY A 98 3.63 11.84 11.31
C GLY A 98 2.64 12.81 10.66
N ASP A 99 2.70 13.03 9.35
CA ASP A 99 1.76 13.89 8.63
C ASP A 99 0.33 13.34 8.70
N ASN A 100 -0.65 14.24 8.79
CA ASN A 100 -2.08 13.87 8.83
C ASN A 100 -2.90 14.87 8.00
N LEU A 101 -2.85 14.65 6.69
CA LEU A 101 -3.29 15.58 5.67
C LEU A 101 -4.71 15.25 5.20
N LYS A 102 -5.45 16.29 4.83
CA LYS A 102 -6.76 16.15 4.18
C LYS A 102 -6.88 17.14 3.04
N VAL A 103 -7.29 16.64 1.88
CA VAL A 103 -7.53 17.46 0.70
C VAL A 103 -8.80 17.02 0.00
N LYS A 104 -9.45 17.93 -0.72
CA LYS A 104 -10.62 17.57 -1.52
C LYS A 104 -10.21 16.77 -2.75
N GLU A 105 -9.16 17.20 -3.43
CA GLU A 105 -8.73 16.63 -4.69
C GLU A 105 -7.25 16.94 -4.95
N LEU A 106 -6.56 16.00 -5.60
CA LEU A 106 -5.20 16.17 -6.09
C LEU A 106 -5.22 16.31 -7.61
N ILE A 107 -4.51 17.29 -8.16
CA ILE A 107 -4.38 17.49 -9.61
C ILE A 107 -2.91 17.62 -9.97
N ALA A 108 -2.45 16.77 -10.87
CA ALA A 108 -1.13 16.83 -11.48
C ALA A 108 -1.29 16.69 -13.01
N ASP A 109 -1.84 17.71 -13.66
CA ASP A 109 -2.25 17.70 -15.06
C ASP A 109 -1.29 18.43 -16.00
N GLU A 110 -0.20 19.03 -15.51
CA GLU A 110 0.82 19.67 -16.34
C GLU A 110 2.24 19.32 -15.89
N GLY A 111 3.20 19.46 -16.81
CA GLY A 111 4.62 19.31 -16.50
C GLY A 111 5.03 17.88 -16.12
N ARG A 112 5.97 17.78 -15.17
CA ARG A 112 6.55 16.49 -14.73
C ARG A 112 6.61 16.28 -13.20
N PRO A 113 5.56 16.63 -12.45
CA PRO A 113 5.64 16.67 -10.99
C PRO A 113 5.93 15.29 -10.40
N LEU A 114 6.67 15.29 -9.29
CA LEU A 114 6.97 14.11 -8.49
C LEU A 114 6.53 14.36 -7.05
N VAL A 115 5.51 13.63 -6.60
CA VAL A 115 5.14 13.58 -5.19
C VAL A 115 5.77 12.34 -4.56
N THR A 116 6.35 12.52 -3.38
CA THR A 116 6.95 11.42 -2.60
C THR A 116 6.23 11.29 -1.27
N MET A 117 5.91 10.06 -0.87
CA MET A 117 5.32 9.76 0.43
C MET A 117 6.13 8.68 1.14
N THR A 118 6.80 9.03 2.23
CA THR A 118 7.55 8.05 3.03
C THR A 118 6.70 7.44 4.14
N GLY A 119 5.61 8.12 4.50
CA GLY A 119 4.78 7.79 5.65
C GLY A 119 3.57 8.72 5.83
N GLY A 120 2.99 8.73 7.04
CA GLY A 120 1.87 9.61 7.37
C GLY A 120 0.50 9.15 6.84
N LYS A 121 -0.50 10.02 6.92
CA LYS A 121 -1.87 9.80 6.45
C LYS A 121 -2.32 10.90 5.50
N LEU A 122 -2.93 10.53 4.39
CA LEU A 122 -3.55 11.45 3.43
C LEU A 122 -5.00 11.03 3.14
N GLU A 123 -5.97 11.86 3.53
CA GLU A 123 -7.38 11.67 3.18
C GLU A 123 -7.76 12.52 1.96
N VAL A 124 -8.27 11.90 0.89
CA VAL A 124 -8.78 12.58 -0.30
C VAL A 124 -10.30 12.52 -0.35
N THR A 125 -10.97 13.62 -0.02
CA THR A 125 -12.38 13.58 0.38
C THR A 125 -13.39 13.88 -0.72
N GLY A 126 -12.94 14.31 -1.90
CA GLY A 126 -13.78 14.73 -3.01
C GLY A 126 -13.77 13.73 -4.18
N PHE A 127 -13.55 14.25 -5.39
CA PHE A 127 -13.52 13.44 -6.60
C PHE A 127 -12.44 12.37 -6.55
N GLY A 128 -11.25 12.72 -6.04
CA GLY A 128 -10.09 11.84 -5.94
C GLY A 128 -8.83 12.51 -6.47
N ALA A 129 -8.13 11.86 -7.38
CA ALA A 129 -6.86 12.32 -7.92
C ALA A 129 -6.83 12.23 -9.45
N ARG A 130 -6.39 13.31 -10.08
CA ARG A 130 -6.16 13.43 -11.52
C ARG A 130 -4.66 13.47 -11.79
N TRP A 131 -4.09 12.33 -12.14
CA TRP A 131 -2.65 12.19 -12.39
C TRP A 131 -2.36 12.13 -13.88
N ALA A 132 -1.60 13.10 -14.38
CA ALA A 132 -1.39 13.37 -15.80
C ALA A 132 -2.72 13.48 -16.56
N ASP A 133 -3.58 14.41 -16.15
CA ASP A 133 -4.88 14.67 -16.79
C ASP A 133 -4.84 15.81 -17.83
N ALA A 134 -3.75 15.88 -18.59
CA ALA A 134 -3.68 16.70 -19.81
C ALA A 134 -2.63 16.18 -20.79
N SER A 135 -2.72 16.64 -22.04
CA SER A 135 -1.75 16.31 -23.07
C SER A 135 -0.33 16.71 -22.67
N GLY A 136 0.62 15.80 -22.83
CA GLY A 136 2.04 16.06 -22.55
C GLY A 136 2.43 15.98 -21.07
N ALA A 137 1.46 15.83 -20.16
CA ALA A 137 1.72 15.71 -18.73
C ALA A 137 2.38 14.38 -18.37
N ASN A 138 3.37 14.40 -17.48
CA ASN A 138 4.03 13.19 -16.99
C ASN A 138 4.21 13.24 -15.46
N ALA A 139 3.16 12.88 -14.73
CA ALA A 139 3.13 12.99 -13.28
C ALA A 139 3.53 11.67 -12.61
N SER A 140 4.27 11.75 -11.51
CA SER A 140 4.73 10.60 -10.72
C SER A 140 4.35 10.73 -9.26
N PHE A 141 3.81 9.65 -8.69
CA PHE A 141 3.65 9.47 -7.26
C PHE A 141 4.51 8.28 -6.82
N LYS A 142 5.40 8.47 -5.86
CA LYS A 142 6.22 7.41 -5.26
C LYS A 142 5.90 7.29 -3.78
N MET A 143 5.67 6.07 -3.30
CA MET A 143 5.51 5.84 -1.87
C MET A 143 6.22 4.60 -1.35
N SER A 144 6.82 4.74 -0.16
CA SER A 144 7.44 3.64 0.58
C SER A 144 6.70 3.28 1.87
N GLY A 145 5.71 4.08 2.26
CA GLY A 145 4.98 3.90 3.52
C GLY A 145 3.78 4.82 3.67
N GLY A 146 3.06 4.68 4.77
CA GLY A 146 1.89 5.49 5.12
C GLY A 146 0.57 5.01 4.52
N GLU A 147 -0.49 5.80 4.72
CA GLU A 147 -1.87 5.47 4.37
C GLU A 147 -2.52 6.58 3.53
N ILE A 148 -3.12 6.21 2.40
CA ILE A 148 -3.94 7.12 1.59
C ILE A 148 -5.37 6.57 1.51
N ASP A 149 -6.36 7.31 1.98
CA ASP A 149 -7.77 6.92 1.89
C ASP A 149 -8.58 7.94 1.08
N PHE A 150 -9.17 7.47 -0.01
CA PHE A 150 -10.10 8.23 -0.82
C PHE A 150 -11.52 8.00 -0.30
N THR A 151 -12.03 8.94 0.49
CA THR A 151 -13.31 8.79 1.22
C THR A 151 -14.53 9.33 0.46
N GLY A 152 -14.33 10.19 -0.54
CA GLY A 152 -15.38 10.78 -1.39
C GLY A 152 -15.84 9.88 -2.55
N THR A 153 -16.04 10.47 -3.75
CA THR A 153 -16.19 9.67 -4.98
C THR A 153 -14.94 8.81 -5.21
N GLY A 154 -13.78 9.35 -4.85
CA GLY A 154 -12.56 8.61 -4.57
C GLY A 154 -11.95 7.86 -5.74
N ILE A 155 -11.87 8.52 -6.90
CA ILE A 155 -11.35 7.95 -8.14
C ILE A 155 -9.88 8.34 -8.30
N LEU A 156 -9.04 7.35 -8.56
CA LEU A 156 -7.67 7.56 -9.01
C LEU A 156 -7.63 7.43 -10.54
N ASN A 157 -7.39 8.54 -11.23
CA ASN A 157 -7.17 8.57 -12.66
C ASN A 157 -5.67 8.67 -12.97
N LEU A 158 -5.17 7.76 -13.80
CA LEU A 158 -3.78 7.74 -14.24
C LEU A 158 -3.73 7.84 -15.77
N GLY A 159 -3.21 8.97 -16.26
CA GLY A 159 -3.00 9.21 -17.68
C GLY A 159 -4.31 9.35 -18.45
N TRP A 160 -4.88 10.55 -18.43
CA TRP A 160 -6.03 10.91 -19.27
C TRP A 160 -5.58 11.68 -20.50
N GLN A 161 -6.28 11.48 -21.62
CA GLN A 161 -5.97 12.21 -22.86
C GLN A 161 -7.17 12.37 -23.79
N SER A 162 -7.47 13.60 -24.23
CA SER A 162 -8.54 13.87 -25.18
C SER A 162 -8.26 13.28 -26.56
N ARG A 163 -9.31 12.95 -27.33
CA ARG A 163 -9.19 12.42 -28.71
C ARG A 163 -8.57 13.40 -29.71
N VAL A 164 -8.44 14.67 -29.34
CA VAL A 164 -7.84 15.71 -30.18
C VAL A 164 -6.38 16.02 -29.83
N ASP A 165 -5.87 15.44 -28.74
CA ASP A 165 -4.51 15.68 -28.25
C ASP A 165 -3.47 14.78 -28.98
N PRO A 166 -2.20 15.20 -29.11
CA PRO A 166 -1.13 14.38 -29.70
C PRO A 166 -0.99 13.01 -29.04
N VAL A 167 -1.28 11.94 -29.79
CA VAL A 167 -1.33 10.54 -29.35
C VAL A 167 -0.25 10.18 -28.31
N ARG A 168 -0.68 9.66 -27.15
CA ARG A 168 0.18 9.07 -26.10
C ARG A 168 1.20 10.02 -25.47
N SER A 169 0.83 11.29 -25.31
CA SER A 169 1.69 12.28 -24.67
C SER A 169 1.53 12.33 -23.15
N SER A 170 0.40 11.85 -22.60
CA SER A 170 0.13 11.82 -21.16
C SER A 170 0.57 10.50 -20.49
N ARG A 171 1.26 10.60 -19.35
CA ARG A 171 1.71 9.47 -18.53
C ARG A 171 1.52 9.73 -17.04
N GLY A 172 0.61 8.99 -16.39
CA GLY A 172 0.47 8.97 -14.93
C GLY A 172 1.19 7.75 -14.37
N MET A 173 2.19 7.97 -13.51
CA MET A 173 2.97 6.89 -12.88
C MET A 173 2.68 6.85 -11.38
N TRP A 174 2.41 5.66 -10.87
CA TRP A 174 2.16 5.39 -9.46
C TRP A 174 3.02 4.22 -9.01
N GLU A 175 3.96 4.46 -8.11
CA GLU A 175 4.97 3.48 -7.68
C GLU A 175 4.91 3.30 -6.17
N MET A 176 4.81 2.06 -5.72
CA MET A 176 4.66 1.70 -4.31
C MET A 176 5.70 0.63 -3.94
N THR A 177 6.52 0.88 -2.93
CA THR A 177 7.36 -0.13 -2.26
C THR A 177 6.84 -0.47 -0.86
N GLY A 178 5.80 0.21 -0.39
CA GLY A 178 5.17 -0.01 0.92
C GLY A 178 3.93 0.84 1.10
N GLY A 179 3.30 0.76 2.28
CA GLY A 179 2.10 1.52 2.64
C GLY A 179 0.78 0.93 2.10
N GLU A 180 -0.32 1.64 2.36
CA GLU A 180 -1.68 1.25 1.95
C GLU A 180 -2.39 2.39 1.22
N VAL A 181 -2.94 2.09 0.04
CA VAL A 181 -3.77 3.03 -0.74
C VAL A 181 -5.14 2.43 -0.90
N THR A 182 -6.18 3.17 -0.50
CA THR A 182 -7.58 2.77 -0.66
C THR A 182 -8.31 3.75 -1.56
N VAL A 183 -8.69 3.28 -2.75
CA VAL A 183 -9.48 4.03 -3.74
C VAL A 183 -10.85 3.40 -3.94
N LYS A 184 -11.85 4.21 -4.28
CA LYS A 184 -13.19 3.69 -4.61
C LYS A 184 -13.27 3.17 -6.04
N GLY A 185 -12.43 3.67 -6.94
CA GLY A 185 -12.25 3.19 -8.32
C GLY A 185 -10.90 3.65 -8.88
N LEU A 186 -10.36 2.89 -9.83
CA LEU A 186 -9.07 3.18 -10.46
C LEU A 186 -9.22 3.09 -11.98
N GLU A 187 -8.90 4.17 -12.68
CA GLU A 187 -8.91 4.22 -14.14
C GLU A 187 -7.50 4.56 -14.67
N ALA A 188 -6.85 3.57 -15.29
CA ALA A 188 -5.56 3.71 -15.94
C ALA A 188 -5.70 3.75 -17.47
N GLY A 189 -5.19 4.81 -18.08
CA GLY A 189 -5.30 5.06 -19.52
C GLY A 189 -6.70 5.54 -19.92
N VAL A 190 -7.09 6.68 -19.35
CA VAL A 190 -8.42 7.26 -19.57
C VAL A 190 -8.46 7.99 -20.93
N SER A 191 -9.59 7.84 -21.63
CA SER A 191 -9.94 8.48 -22.92
C SER A 191 -9.02 8.20 -24.13
N GLY A 192 -9.40 8.79 -25.28
CA GLY A 192 -9.38 8.11 -26.58
C GLY A 192 -8.11 8.18 -27.44
N ASN A 193 -7.08 8.96 -27.08
CA ASN A 193 -5.81 9.01 -27.85
C ASN A 193 -4.63 8.32 -27.17
N GLY A 194 -4.88 7.54 -26.12
CA GLY A 194 -3.87 6.67 -25.52
C GLY A 194 -3.08 7.32 -24.38
N GLY A 195 -3.76 8.02 -23.47
CA GLY A 195 -3.20 8.28 -22.14
C GLY A 195 -2.74 6.96 -21.50
N ILE A 196 -1.68 7.05 -20.69
CA ILE A 196 -1.00 5.87 -20.14
C ILE A 196 -0.95 5.98 -18.61
N GLY A 197 -1.53 5.00 -17.93
CA GLY A 197 -1.31 4.76 -16.51
C GLY A 197 -0.28 3.64 -16.30
N MET A 198 0.74 3.88 -15.49
CA MET A 198 1.70 2.86 -15.05
C MET A 198 1.60 2.73 -13.55
N ILE A 199 1.42 1.49 -13.08
CA ILE A 199 1.22 1.20 -11.67
C ILE A 199 2.21 0.10 -11.29
N ASP A 200 3.18 0.44 -10.45
CA ASP A 200 4.22 -0.49 -10.03
C ASP A 200 4.02 -0.79 -8.55
N LEU A 201 3.58 -2.02 -8.25
CA LEU A 201 3.36 -2.53 -6.90
C LEU A 201 4.56 -3.36 -6.46
N HIS A 202 5.67 -2.67 -6.20
CA HIS A 202 6.89 -3.27 -5.66
C HIS A 202 6.81 -3.61 -4.17
N GLY A 203 5.74 -3.18 -3.50
CA GLY A 203 5.41 -3.50 -2.12
C GLY A 203 4.08 -2.82 -1.75
N GLY A 204 3.65 -2.99 -0.50
CA GLY A 204 2.42 -2.37 0.00
C GLY A 204 1.12 -2.98 -0.56
N THR A 205 -0.01 -2.32 -0.27
CA THR A 205 -1.35 -2.78 -0.68
C THR A 205 -2.15 -1.69 -1.37
N LEU A 206 -2.66 -1.98 -2.56
CA LEU A 206 -3.61 -1.15 -3.30
C LEU A 206 -5.01 -1.77 -3.24
N ASN A 207 -5.91 -1.16 -2.48
CA ASN A 207 -7.32 -1.53 -2.39
C ASN A 207 -8.16 -0.72 -3.39
N VAL A 208 -8.94 -1.41 -4.24
CA VAL A 208 -9.82 -0.78 -5.23
C VAL A 208 -11.27 -1.22 -5.01
N GLY A 209 -12.15 -0.23 -4.87
CA GLY A 209 -13.60 -0.41 -4.79
C GLY A 209 -14.24 -0.74 -6.14
N ILE A 210 -15.56 -0.51 -6.24
CA ILE A 210 -16.37 -0.78 -7.44
C ILE A 210 -16.88 0.50 -8.13
N SER A 211 -16.56 1.68 -7.61
CA SER A 211 -16.99 2.95 -8.20
C SER A 211 -16.47 3.07 -9.63
N ARG A 212 -17.33 3.55 -10.54
CA ARG A 212 -17.02 3.67 -11.98
C ARG A 212 -16.52 2.37 -12.64
N GLY A 213 -16.96 1.22 -12.12
CA GLY A 213 -16.57 -0.09 -12.60
C GLY A 213 -15.32 -0.66 -11.91
N GLY A 214 -14.82 -0.01 -10.85
CA GLY A 214 -13.71 -0.49 -10.04
C GLY A 214 -12.36 -0.33 -10.72
N LEU A 215 -11.57 -1.41 -10.81
CA LEU A 215 -10.31 -1.40 -11.55
C LEU A 215 -10.55 -1.38 -13.06
N THR A 216 -9.93 -0.44 -13.76
CA THR A 216 -9.99 -0.34 -15.20
C THR A 216 -8.61 -0.03 -15.76
N ILE A 217 -8.06 -0.95 -16.55
CA ILE A 217 -6.79 -0.76 -17.26
C ILE A 217 -7.05 -0.84 -18.76
N ARG A 218 -6.63 0.16 -19.51
CA ARG A 218 -6.87 0.27 -20.97
C ARG A 218 -5.65 0.78 -21.71
N ASN A 219 -5.72 0.75 -23.04
CA ASN A 219 -4.70 1.27 -23.94
C ASN A 219 -3.34 0.55 -23.72
N ARG A 220 -2.26 1.31 -23.51
CA ARG A 220 -0.92 0.79 -23.18
C ARG A 220 -0.61 0.90 -21.69
N SER A 221 -1.61 1.15 -20.87
CA SER A 221 -1.44 1.18 -19.43
C SER A 221 -1.10 -0.20 -18.91
N LYS A 222 -0.34 -0.25 -17.84
CA LYS A 222 0.07 -1.50 -17.21
C LYS A 222 0.09 -1.38 -15.70
N MET A 223 -0.11 -2.52 -15.06
CA MET A 223 0.23 -2.75 -13.68
C MET A 223 1.27 -3.87 -13.61
N ASP A 224 2.39 -3.62 -12.93
CA ASP A 224 3.37 -4.64 -12.59
C ASP A 224 3.33 -4.90 -11.08
N ILE A 225 3.25 -6.17 -10.70
CA ILE A 225 3.18 -6.60 -9.30
C ILE A 225 4.44 -7.40 -9.00
N THR A 226 5.18 -7.03 -7.95
CA THR A 226 6.26 -7.86 -7.40
C THR A 226 5.90 -8.26 -5.97
N GLU A 227 6.41 -7.59 -4.94
CA GLU A 227 6.14 -7.90 -3.53
C GLU A 227 4.84 -7.24 -3.03
N GLY A 228 4.28 -6.31 -3.82
CA GLY A 228 3.03 -5.64 -3.49
C GLY A 228 1.79 -6.48 -3.78
N LYS A 229 0.63 -5.93 -3.43
CA LYS A 229 -0.65 -6.62 -3.57
C LYS A 229 -1.77 -5.72 -4.08
N LEU A 230 -2.52 -6.21 -5.05
CA LEU A 230 -3.78 -5.62 -5.48
C LEU A 230 -4.95 -6.32 -4.76
N VAL A 231 -5.87 -5.54 -4.19
CA VAL A 231 -7.08 -6.04 -3.54
C VAL A 231 -8.30 -5.37 -4.15
N LEU A 232 -9.18 -6.16 -4.77
CA LEU A 232 -10.43 -5.69 -5.35
C LEU A 232 -11.61 -6.06 -4.47
N THR A 233 -12.58 -5.15 -4.38
CA THR A 233 -13.87 -5.42 -3.73
C THR A 233 -14.71 -6.38 -4.57
N GLY A 234 -15.21 -7.45 -3.95
CA GLY A 234 -16.02 -8.48 -4.59
C GLY A 234 -15.21 -9.58 -5.25
N ASP A 235 -15.93 -10.57 -5.80
CA ASP A 235 -15.35 -11.51 -6.76
C ASP A 235 -15.19 -10.80 -8.11
N GLN A 236 -13.95 -10.62 -8.52
CA GLN A 236 -13.51 -9.96 -9.75
C GLN A 236 -12.51 -10.87 -10.50
N LYS A 237 -12.45 -12.17 -10.18
CA LYS A 237 -11.44 -13.09 -10.72
C LYS A 237 -11.40 -13.08 -12.25
N SER A 238 -12.54 -13.30 -12.91
CA SER A 238 -12.60 -13.32 -14.38
C SER A 238 -12.17 -12.01 -15.04
N LYS A 239 -12.38 -10.89 -14.35
CA LYS A 239 -11.94 -9.57 -14.84
C LYS A 239 -10.43 -9.42 -14.74
N VAL A 240 -9.84 -9.87 -13.63
CA VAL A 240 -8.38 -9.89 -13.45
C VAL A 240 -7.73 -10.83 -14.47
N GLU A 241 -8.27 -12.04 -14.65
CA GLU A 241 -7.77 -13.00 -15.65
C GLU A 241 -7.74 -12.38 -17.05
N GLY A 242 -8.80 -11.67 -17.46
CA GLY A 242 -8.80 -10.95 -18.73
C GLY A 242 -7.69 -9.89 -18.86
N TYR A 243 -7.37 -9.17 -17.78
CA TYR A 243 -6.24 -8.23 -17.79
C TYR A 243 -4.88 -8.92 -17.87
N ILE A 244 -4.75 -10.10 -17.29
CA ILE A 244 -3.52 -10.91 -17.35
C ILE A 244 -3.32 -11.45 -18.77
N ASP A 245 -4.39 -11.99 -19.37
CA ASP A 245 -4.39 -12.49 -20.76
C ASP A 245 -3.98 -11.39 -21.76
N ASP A 246 -4.48 -10.17 -21.56
CA ASP A 246 -4.14 -8.99 -22.35
C ASP A 246 -2.77 -8.38 -22.01
N ARG A 247 -2.03 -8.95 -21.04
CA ARG A 247 -0.74 -8.45 -20.51
C ARG A 247 -0.80 -7.01 -19.98
N LEU A 248 -1.95 -6.63 -19.43
CA LEU A 248 -2.19 -5.35 -18.77
C LEU A 248 -1.90 -5.40 -17.27
N ILE A 249 -2.01 -6.57 -16.65
CA ILE A 249 -1.43 -6.87 -15.33
C ILE A 249 -0.38 -7.95 -15.52
N VAL A 250 0.82 -7.73 -15.03
CA VAL A 250 1.94 -8.68 -15.09
C VAL A 250 2.61 -8.79 -13.73
N GLY A 251 3.33 -9.89 -13.50
CA GLY A 251 4.23 -10.01 -12.36
C GLY A 251 5.69 -9.99 -12.79
N TYR A 252 6.55 -9.26 -12.08
CA TYR A 252 7.99 -9.14 -12.35
C TYR A 252 8.29 -8.84 -13.83
N GLY A 253 7.63 -7.83 -14.39
CA GLY A 253 7.80 -7.45 -15.81
C GLY A 253 7.29 -8.50 -16.80
N GLY A 254 6.45 -9.43 -16.35
CA GLY A 254 5.91 -10.55 -17.15
C GLY A 254 6.72 -11.85 -17.04
N LYS A 255 7.62 -11.95 -16.06
CA LYS A 255 8.41 -13.16 -15.80
C LYS A 255 7.74 -14.09 -14.78
N ALA A 256 6.79 -13.58 -14.00
CA ALA A 256 6.16 -14.31 -12.90
C ALA A 256 4.72 -14.69 -13.20
N GLU A 257 4.29 -15.79 -12.58
CA GLU A 257 2.87 -16.13 -12.44
C GLU A 257 2.20 -15.20 -11.41
N LEU A 258 0.91 -14.90 -11.62
CA LEU A 258 0.11 -14.13 -10.68
C LEU A 258 -0.87 -15.05 -9.95
N ALA A 259 -0.82 -15.05 -8.62
CA ALA A 259 -1.77 -15.77 -7.79
C ALA A 259 -3.04 -14.94 -7.56
N ILE A 260 -4.21 -15.53 -7.85
CA ILE A 260 -5.52 -14.89 -7.65
C ILE A 260 -6.29 -15.65 -6.58
N ASN A 261 -6.53 -15.00 -5.43
CA ASN A 261 -7.30 -15.55 -4.33
C ASN A 261 -8.63 -14.81 -4.16
N VAL A 262 -9.75 -15.53 -4.23
CA VAL A 262 -11.08 -14.99 -3.91
C VAL A 262 -11.51 -15.50 -2.54
N SER A 263 -11.54 -14.61 -1.55
CA SER A 263 -11.94 -14.94 -0.19
C SER A 263 -12.49 -13.70 0.53
N GLY A 264 -13.42 -13.91 1.47
CA GLY A 264 -13.99 -12.81 2.28
C GLY A 264 -14.67 -11.70 1.48
N GLY A 265 -15.20 -12.00 0.29
CA GLY A 265 -15.81 -11.00 -0.59
C GLY A 265 -14.79 -10.05 -1.24
N LYS A 266 -13.53 -10.47 -1.35
CA LYS A 266 -12.45 -9.74 -2.03
C LYS A 266 -11.74 -10.64 -3.04
N THR A 267 -11.19 -10.04 -4.09
CA THR A 267 -10.24 -10.68 -5.00
C THR A 267 -8.86 -10.10 -4.75
N THR A 268 -7.92 -10.93 -4.37
CA THR A 268 -6.55 -10.53 -4.05
C THR A 268 -5.63 -11.07 -5.13
N VAL A 269 -4.74 -10.22 -5.65
CA VAL A 269 -3.76 -10.56 -6.67
C VAL A 269 -2.37 -10.25 -6.14
N THR A 270 -1.50 -11.24 -6.17
CA THR A 270 -0.07 -11.12 -5.84
C THR A 270 0.75 -11.76 -6.95
N ALA A 271 2.02 -11.39 -7.08
CA ALA A 271 2.95 -12.15 -7.90
C ALA A 271 3.57 -13.29 -7.10
N ILE A 272 3.79 -14.42 -7.75
CA ILE A 272 4.63 -15.49 -7.25
C ILE A 272 6.04 -15.12 -7.66
N ASP A 273 6.91 -14.83 -6.70
CA ASP A 273 8.31 -14.51 -6.99
C ASP A 273 8.95 -15.64 -7.82
N PRO A 274 9.46 -15.35 -9.04
CA PRO A 274 10.09 -16.36 -9.86
C PRO A 274 11.43 -16.81 -9.27
N ASN A 275 12.07 -15.96 -8.45
CA ASN A 275 13.32 -16.22 -7.75
C ASN A 275 13.13 -15.82 -6.28
N PRO A 276 12.34 -16.58 -5.49
CA PRO A 276 12.11 -16.23 -4.10
C PRO A 276 13.46 -16.06 -3.41
N SER A 277 13.72 -14.91 -2.78
CA SER A 277 14.89 -14.71 -1.93
C SER A 277 14.93 -15.84 -0.91
N VAL A 278 15.83 -16.81 -1.09
CA VAL A 278 16.05 -17.88 -0.12
C VAL A 278 17.10 -17.35 0.86
N PRO A 279 16.78 -17.16 2.15
CA PRO A 279 17.80 -16.75 3.10
C PRO A 279 18.98 -17.72 3.06
N GLY A 280 20.19 -17.18 2.92
CA GLY A 280 21.42 -17.96 2.78
C GLY A 280 21.83 -18.31 1.35
N ASP A 281 20.98 -18.11 0.34
CA ASP A 281 21.34 -18.24 -1.07
C ASP A 281 22.08 -16.96 -1.49
N PHE A 282 23.41 -17.00 -1.43
CA PHE A 282 24.27 -15.85 -1.64
C PHE A 282 24.71 -15.70 -3.10
N ASN A 283 24.52 -16.73 -3.92
CA ASN A 283 24.78 -16.68 -5.36
C ASN A 283 23.51 -16.40 -6.20
N GLU A 284 22.34 -16.36 -5.55
CA GLU A 284 20.99 -16.10 -6.11
C GLU A 284 20.56 -17.14 -7.16
N ASP A 285 21.00 -18.40 -7.02
CA ASP A 285 20.64 -19.48 -7.94
C ASP A 285 19.37 -20.25 -7.54
N GLY A 286 18.80 -19.92 -6.38
CA GLY A 286 17.59 -20.51 -5.80
C GLY A 286 17.83 -21.76 -4.96
N ILE A 287 19.09 -22.16 -4.73
CA ILE A 287 19.46 -23.41 -4.05
C ILE A 287 20.42 -23.10 -2.90
N LEU A 288 20.16 -23.66 -1.72
CA LEU A 288 21.13 -23.63 -0.62
C LEU A 288 22.15 -24.74 -0.79
N ASP A 289 23.38 -24.43 -1.19
CA ASP A 289 24.44 -25.42 -1.39
C ASP A 289 25.84 -24.99 -0.89
N ALA A 290 26.87 -25.73 -1.29
CA ALA A 290 28.23 -25.49 -0.81
C ALA A 290 28.84 -24.18 -1.35
N GLU A 291 28.40 -23.70 -2.51
CA GLU A 291 28.89 -22.43 -3.08
C GLU A 291 28.49 -21.25 -2.19
N ASP A 292 27.30 -21.28 -1.58
CA ASP A 292 26.87 -20.29 -0.59
C ASP A 292 27.77 -20.28 0.63
N LEU A 293 28.09 -21.45 1.18
CA LEU A 293 28.96 -21.56 2.35
C LEU A 293 30.38 -21.08 2.06
N ASP A 294 30.86 -21.25 0.83
CA ASP A 294 32.16 -20.74 0.38
C ASP A 294 32.14 -19.21 0.21
N LEU A 295 31.04 -18.65 -0.32
CA LEU A 295 30.82 -17.19 -0.38
C LEU A 295 30.73 -16.58 1.02
N GLN A 296 30.02 -17.24 1.94
CA GLN A 296 29.91 -16.80 3.34
C GLN A 296 31.26 -16.81 4.03
N ALA A 297 32.06 -17.88 3.87
CA ALA A 297 33.41 -17.98 4.43
C ALA A 297 34.33 -16.86 3.90
N ALA A 298 34.16 -16.46 2.64
CA ALA A 298 34.90 -15.31 2.08
C ALA A 298 34.49 -13.96 2.69
N ALA A 299 33.27 -13.84 3.22
CA ALA A 299 32.74 -12.64 3.86
C ALA A 299 33.03 -12.56 5.38
N PHE A 300 33.57 -13.62 5.99
CA PHE A 300 33.88 -13.67 7.42
C PHE A 300 34.78 -12.51 7.88
N GLY A 301 34.44 -11.96 9.06
CA GLY A 301 35.11 -10.79 9.63
C GLY A 301 34.60 -9.45 9.08
N GLY A 302 33.69 -9.47 8.10
CA GLY A 302 32.97 -8.31 7.59
C GLY A 302 31.68 -8.01 8.35
N ASN A 303 30.90 -7.07 7.80
CA ASN A 303 29.60 -6.62 8.30
C ASN A 303 28.58 -6.44 7.16
N ASN A 304 28.74 -7.19 6.06
CA ASN A 304 27.75 -7.15 5.00
C ASN A 304 26.45 -7.82 5.50
N ALA A 305 25.36 -7.05 5.48
CA ALA A 305 24.05 -7.48 5.96
C ALA A 305 23.52 -8.71 5.21
N ASP A 306 23.91 -8.90 3.95
CA ASP A 306 23.48 -10.06 3.17
C ASP A 306 23.95 -11.38 3.79
N PHE A 307 25.13 -11.40 4.43
CA PHE A 307 25.73 -12.59 5.04
C PHE A 307 25.51 -12.68 6.56
N ASP A 308 24.91 -11.66 7.18
CA ASP A 308 24.60 -11.56 8.62
C ASP A 308 23.22 -12.17 8.91
N LEU A 309 23.20 -13.49 9.06
CA LEU A 309 21.97 -14.28 9.20
C LEU A 309 21.38 -14.23 10.60
N ASN A 310 22.16 -13.84 11.60
CA ASN A 310 21.68 -13.68 12.98
C ASN A 310 21.36 -12.22 13.37
N SER A 311 21.61 -11.27 12.45
CA SER A 311 21.38 -9.83 12.62
C SER A 311 22.18 -9.19 13.76
N ASP A 312 23.40 -9.65 14.04
CA ASP A 312 24.29 -9.09 15.06
C ASP A 312 25.29 -8.03 14.53
N ASN A 313 25.20 -7.72 13.23
CA ASN A 313 26.08 -6.85 12.43
C ASN A 313 27.50 -7.39 12.22
N LYS A 314 27.73 -8.70 12.36
CA LYS A 314 29.03 -9.33 12.08
C LYS A 314 28.84 -10.63 11.34
N VAL A 315 29.56 -10.78 10.23
CA VAL A 315 29.58 -12.05 9.49
C VAL A 315 30.62 -12.98 10.13
N ASN A 316 30.15 -14.04 10.79
CA ASN A 316 31.01 -14.96 11.52
C ASN A 316 30.42 -16.39 11.65
N PHE A 317 31.06 -17.24 12.46
CA PHE A 317 30.64 -18.63 12.65
C PHE A 317 29.20 -18.76 13.18
N ALA A 318 28.68 -17.77 13.91
CA ALA A 318 27.29 -17.76 14.34
C ALA A 318 26.32 -17.72 13.15
N ASP A 319 26.63 -17.00 12.08
CA ASP A 319 25.83 -16.97 10.85
C ASP A 319 25.93 -18.30 10.09
N ARG A 320 27.13 -18.90 10.07
CA ARG A 320 27.32 -20.23 9.46
C ARG A 320 26.51 -21.30 10.19
N LEU A 321 26.38 -21.20 11.51
CA LEU A 321 25.48 -22.06 12.28
C LEU A 321 24.02 -21.84 11.88
N VAL A 322 23.56 -20.60 11.67
CA VAL A 322 22.19 -20.34 11.18
C VAL A 322 21.98 -20.96 9.79
N TRP A 323 22.92 -20.73 8.86
CA TRP A 323 22.84 -21.30 7.51
C TRP A 323 22.71 -22.82 7.54
N VAL A 324 23.61 -23.50 8.26
CA VAL A 324 23.68 -24.97 8.29
C VAL A 324 22.53 -25.57 9.08
N ASN A 325 22.25 -25.05 10.28
CA ASN A 325 21.31 -25.68 11.20
C ASN A 325 19.86 -25.31 10.93
N ASP A 326 19.60 -24.06 10.53
CA ASP A 326 18.25 -23.50 10.50
C ASP A 326 17.73 -23.38 9.07
N LEU A 327 18.58 -22.93 8.13
CA LEU A 327 18.19 -22.72 6.74
C LEU A 327 18.28 -24.01 5.91
N LYS A 328 19.45 -24.66 5.89
CA LYS A 328 19.66 -25.94 5.21
C LYS A 328 19.13 -27.14 6.00
N ASN A 329 18.99 -26.99 7.32
CA ASN A 329 18.59 -28.04 8.26
C ASN A 329 19.48 -29.31 8.17
N THR A 330 20.80 -29.09 8.24
CA THR A 330 21.80 -30.16 8.30
C THR A 330 22.81 -29.94 9.43
N TRP A 331 23.99 -30.55 9.36
CA TRP A 331 25.02 -30.60 10.37
C TRP A 331 26.32 -29.94 9.90
N ILE A 332 27.05 -29.29 10.82
CA ILE A 332 28.45 -28.97 10.58
C ILE A 332 29.20 -30.27 10.38
N GLY A 333 29.91 -30.41 9.25
CA GLY A 333 30.59 -31.63 8.86
C GLY A 333 29.94 -32.40 7.70
N ASP A 334 28.65 -32.17 7.43
CA ASP A 334 27.95 -32.75 6.28
C ASP A 334 28.45 -32.10 4.99
N SER A 335 29.46 -32.70 4.39
CA SER A 335 30.24 -32.13 3.30
C SER A 335 29.57 -32.29 1.94
N ASN A 336 28.64 -33.24 1.82
CA ASN A 336 27.84 -33.45 0.61
C ASN A 336 26.43 -32.84 0.71
N LEU A 337 26.07 -32.28 1.87
CA LEU A 337 24.79 -31.65 2.18
C LEU A 337 23.59 -32.60 2.01
N ASP A 338 23.77 -33.90 2.28
CA ASP A 338 22.71 -34.91 2.19
C ASP A 338 21.80 -35.00 3.43
N GLY A 339 22.06 -34.15 4.42
CA GLY A 339 21.34 -34.04 5.68
C GLY A 339 22.02 -34.79 6.84
N LYS A 340 23.11 -35.52 6.60
CA LYS A 340 23.79 -36.33 7.61
C LYS A 340 25.26 -35.96 7.68
N PHE A 341 25.81 -36.02 8.89
CA PHE A 341 27.25 -36.00 9.07
C PHE A 341 27.70 -37.42 9.48
N ASP A 342 28.34 -38.14 8.57
CA ASP A 342 28.80 -39.51 8.79
C ASP A 342 30.17 -39.81 8.14
N SER A 343 30.56 -41.09 8.11
CA SER A 343 31.85 -41.50 7.55
C SER A 343 32.04 -41.17 6.06
N THR A 344 30.95 -41.01 5.31
CA THR A 344 31.02 -40.68 3.88
C THR A 344 31.52 -39.25 3.66
N ASP A 345 31.20 -38.32 4.56
CA ASP A 345 31.73 -36.96 4.55
C ASP A 345 33.24 -36.94 4.80
N PHE A 346 33.71 -37.72 5.77
CA PHE A 346 35.14 -37.86 6.03
C PHE A 346 35.89 -38.42 4.82
N VAL A 347 35.32 -39.43 4.15
CA VAL A 347 35.91 -39.95 2.91
C VAL A 347 35.97 -38.87 1.83
N LEU A 348 34.92 -38.05 1.69
CA LEU A 348 34.87 -36.97 0.71
C LEU A 348 36.00 -35.95 0.93
N VAL A 349 36.07 -35.35 2.13
CA VAL A 349 37.04 -34.27 2.42
C VAL A 349 38.49 -34.77 2.48
N LEU A 350 38.72 -36.00 2.97
CA LEU A 350 40.07 -36.57 2.97
C LEU A 350 40.54 -36.96 1.56
N THR A 351 39.62 -37.35 0.68
CA THR A 351 39.94 -37.62 -0.74
C THR A 351 40.24 -36.33 -1.50
N ALA A 352 39.63 -35.20 -1.11
CA ALA A 352 39.98 -33.89 -1.65
C ALA A 352 41.43 -33.47 -1.34
N GLY A 353 42.03 -34.05 -0.29
CA GLY A 353 43.47 -33.92 -0.02
C GLY A 353 43.92 -32.55 0.47
N ARG A 354 43.02 -31.75 1.07
CA ARG A 354 43.30 -30.40 1.56
C ARG A 354 43.79 -30.32 3.02
N TYR A 355 43.65 -31.41 3.77
CA TYR A 355 43.97 -31.46 5.20
C TYR A 355 45.42 -31.05 5.52
N ASP A 356 45.58 -30.04 6.38
CA ASP A 356 46.88 -29.50 6.84
C ASP A 356 47.83 -29.07 5.69
N THR A 357 47.28 -28.77 4.50
CA THR A 357 48.09 -28.35 3.35
C THR A 357 48.37 -26.84 3.29
N PHE A 358 47.66 -26.05 4.10
CA PHE A 358 47.63 -24.57 4.06
C PHE A 358 47.12 -23.98 2.74
N PHE A 359 46.64 -24.80 1.80
CA PHE A 359 45.93 -24.30 0.63
C PHE A 359 44.48 -24.00 0.99
N PRO A 360 43.85 -23.02 0.30
CA PRO A 360 42.44 -22.75 0.46
C PRO A 360 41.61 -24.02 0.23
N ALA A 361 40.62 -24.22 1.10
CA ALA A 361 39.60 -25.26 1.00
C ALA A 361 38.21 -24.61 1.05
N GLY A 362 37.26 -25.18 0.30
CA GLY A 362 35.83 -24.89 0.47
C GLY A 362 35.14 -25.91 1.38
N TRP A 363 33.83 -25.78 1.53
CA TRP A 363 32.99 -26.66 2.38
C TRP A 363 33.14 -28.14 2.02
N THR A 364 33.01 -28.47 0.73
CA THR A 364 33.13 -29.86 0.22
C THR A 364 34.55 -30.42 0.33
N GLU A 365 35.54 -29.56 0.57
CA GLU A 365 36.95 -29.92 0.77
C GLU A 365 37.36 -29.90 2.26
N GLY A 366 36.45 -29.56 3.17
CA GLY A 366 36.62 -29.68 4.62
C GLY A 366 36.70 -28.38 5.42
N ASP A 367 36.52 -27.20 4.81
CA ASP A 367 36.41 -25.91 5.55
C ASP A 367 35.03 -25.79 6.22
N TRP A 368 34.85 -26.45 7.37
CA TRP A 368 33.59 -26.48 8.08
C TRP A 368 33.44 -25.31 9.06
N ASP A 369 34.54 -24.76 9.56
CA ASP A 369 34.51 -23.60 10.44
C ASP A 369 34.50 -22.24 9.69
N GLY A 370 34.73 -22.25 8.38
CA GLY A 370 34.68 -21.07 7.51
C GLY A 370 35.97 -20.24 7.49
N ASN A 371 37.07 -20.76 8.02
CA ASN A 371 38.38 -20.09 8.02
C ASN A 371 39.13 -20.23 6.67
N ARG A 372 38.54 -20.94 5.70
CA ARG A 372 39.04 -21.21 4.34
C ARG A 372 40.21 -22.19 4.27
N LEU A 373 40.43 -23.00 5.31
CA LEU A 373 41.46 -24.03 5.37
C LEU A 373 40.87 -25.28 5.99
N PHE A 374 41.18 -26.45 5.43
CA PHE A 374 40.83 -27.72 6.08
C PHE A 374 41.94 -28.17 7.03
N ASN A 375 41.70 -28.13 8.33
CA ASN A 375 42.63 -28.53 9.37
C ASN A 375 41.92 -29.10 10.61
N SER A 376 42.66 -29.31 11.70
CA SER A 376 42.07 -29.85 12.95
C SER A 376 40.95 -28.99 13.57
N GLY A 377 40.93 -27.68 13.28
CA GLY A 377 39.88 -26.75 13.71
C GLY A 377 38.50 -27.14 13.18
N ASP A 378 38.43 -27.59 11.93
CA ASP A 378 37.18 -28.06 11.30
C ASP A 378 36.63 -29.30 11.98
N PHE A 379 37.51 -30.26 12.30
CA PHE A 379 37.11 -31.44 13.07
C PHE A 379 36.58 -31.07 14.45
N VAL A 380 37.21 -30.10 15.12
CA VAL A 380 36.72 -29.61 16.41
C VAL A 380 35.35 -28.96 16.24
N ALA A 381 35.16 -28.10 15.24
CA ALA A 381 33.88 -27.43 14.97
C ALA A 381 32.75 -28.44 14.69
N ALA A 382 32.97 -29.40 13.79
CA ALA A 382 31.98 -30.41 13.42
C ALA A 382 31.64 -31.37 14.56
N LEU A 383 32.65 -31.86 15.30
CA LEU A 383 32.42 -32.78 16.41
C LEU A 383 31.80 -32.10 17.63
N GLN A 384 32.13 -30.83 17.88
CA GLN A 384 31.47 -30.04 18.93
C GLN A 384 30.01 -29.72 18.60
N ALA A 385 29.68 -29.57 17.31
CA ALA A 385 28.29 -29.43 16.88
C ALA A 385 27.45 -30.71 17.13
N GLY A 386 28.09 -31.86 17.36
CA GLY A 386 27.46 -33.08 17.87
C GLY A 386 26.60 -33.85 16.86
N GLY A 387 26.75 -33.58 15.56
CA GLY A 387 25.92 -34.18 14.50
C GLY A 387 26.37 -35.56 14.00
N TYR A 388 27.57 -36.01 14.39
CA TYR A 388 28.15 -37.22 13.83
C TYR A 388 27.32 -38.46 14.14
N ASP A 389 26.95 -39.21 13.10
CA ASP A 389 26.16 -40.44 13.15
C ASP A 389 24.79 -40.28 13.85
N GLN A 390 24.23 -39.05 13.87
CA GLN A 390 22.88 -38.77 14.37
C GLN A 390 21.79 -38.99 13.30
N GLY A 391 22.19 -39.12 12.03
CA GLY A 391 21.28 -39.18 10.89
C GLY A 391 20.68 -37.83 10.53
N PRO A 392 19.66 -37.79 9.64
CA PRO A 392 19.04 -36.55 9.20
C PRO A 392 18.37 -35.80 10.34
N ARG A 393 18.51 -34.48 10.34
CA ARG A 393 17.74 -33.64 11.27
C ARG A 393 16.25 -33.82 11.02
N ALA A 394 15.47 -33.84 12.11
CA ALA A 394 14.02 -33.80 11.99
C ALA A 394 13.63 -32.55 11.21
N ALA A 395 12.71 -32.69 10.26
CA ALA A 395 12.17 -31.53 9.57
C ALA A 395 11.62 -30.56 10.62
N VAL A 396 12.09 -29.31 10.59
CA VAL A 396 11.55 -28.25 11.43
C VAL A 396 10.09 -28.10 11.01
N ALA A 397 9.16 -28.51 11.88
CA ALA A 397 7.75 -28.28 11.61
C ALA A 397 7.56 -26.77 11.46
N ALA A 398 6.98 -26.33 10.33
CA ALA A 398 6.66 -24.93 10.13
C ALA A 398 5.91 -24.44 11.38
N VAL A 399 6.54 -23.55 12.14
CA VAL A 399 5.94 -22.96 13.33
C VAL A 399 4.71 -22.22 12.83
N PRO A 400 3.48 -22.57 13.28
CA PRO A 400 2.32 -21.77 12.94
C PRO A 400 2.63 -20.34 13.37
N GLU A 401 2.55 -19.40 12.43
CA GLU A 401 2.81 -17.99 12.71
C GLU A 401 2.11 -17.60 14.02
N PRO A 402 2.75 -16.78 14.88
CA PRO A 402 2.25 -16.50 16.21
C PRO A 402 0.76 -16.14 16.16
N SER A 403 0.00 -16.61 17.14
CA SER A 403 -1.42 -16.30 17.34
C SER A 403 -1.72 -14.81 17.57
N SER A 404 -0.89 -13.88 17.07
CA SER A 404 -1.09 -12.43 17.06
C SER A 404 -2.41 -12.05 16.39
N LEU A 405 -2.82 -12.75 15.32
CA LEU A 405 -4.16 -12.59 14.73
C LEU A 405 -5.29 -13.02 15.68
N MET A 406 -5.09 -14.08 16.47
CA MET A 406 -6.06 -14.49 17.49
C MET A 406 -6.11 -13.48 18.65
N LEU A 407 -4.96 -12.96 19.11
CA LEU A 407 -4.89 -11.94 20.16
C LEU A 407 -5.56 -10.63 19.72
N ILE A 408 -5.40 -10.23 18.46
CA ILE A 408 -6.10 -9.07 17.88
C ILE A 408 -7.61 -9.35 17.79
N ALA A 409 -8.01 -10.55 17.34
CA ALA A 409 -9.42 -10.94 17.29
C ALA A 409 -10.08 -10.94 18.68
N PHE A 410 -9.40 -11.46 19.71
CA PHE A 410 -9.89 -11.41 21.09
C PHE A 410 -9.91 -9.98 21.65
N GLY A 411 -8.91 -9.15 21.34
CA GLY A 411 -8.88 -7.74 21.74
C GLY A 411 -10.02 -6.92 21.12
N LEU A 412 -10.32 -7.14 19.83
CA LEU A 412 -11.43 -6.50 19.15
C LEU A 412 -12.79 -7.00 19.68
N MET A 413 -12.92 -8.28 19.99
CA MET A 413 -14.15 -8.83 20.59
C MET A 413 -14.39 -8.26 22.00
N ALA A 414 -13.35 -8.11 22.82
CA ALA A 414 -13.44 -7.48 24.13
C ALA A 414 -13.84 -6.00 24.06
N LEU A 415 -13.37 -5.26 23.06
CA LEU A 415 -13.76 -3.86 22.81
C LEU A 415 -15.21 -3.72 22.35
N VAL A 416 -15.68 -4.63 21.49
CA VAL A 416 -17.08 -4.66 21.04
C VAL A 416 -18.03 -5.04 22.17
N LEU A 417 -17.65 -6.01 23.01
CA LEU A 417 -18.44 -6.42 24.18
C LEU A 417 -18.39 -5.37 25.30
N GLY A 418 -17.28 -4.66 25.47
CA GLY A 418 -17.14 -3.56 26.43
C GLY A 418 -17.96 -2.32 26.07
N ARG A 419 -18.12 -2.01 24.77
CA ARG A 419 -18.96 -0.91 24.28
C ARG A 419 -20.46 -1.18 24.39
N ARG A 420 -20.89 -2.43 24.48
CA ARG A 420 -22.31 -2.80 24.67
C ARG A 420 -22.80 -2.73 26.12
N ARG A 421 -21.89 -2.50 27.09
CA ARG A 421 -22.21 -2.42 28.52
C ARG A 421 -22.12 -1.00 29.11
N ARG A 422 -22.00 0.04 28.28
CA ARG A 422 -22.06 1.45 28.72
C ARG A 422 -23.33 2.12 28.22
#